data_AF-A0AAV6B2X0-F1
#
_entry.id   AF-A0AAV6B2X0-F1
#
_cell.length_a   1.000
_cell.length_b   1.000
_cell.length_c   1.000
_cell.angle_alpha   90.00
_cell.angle_beta   90.00
_cell.angle_gamma   90.00
#
_symmetry.space_group_name_H-M   'P 1'
#
loop_
_entity.id
_entity.type
_entity.pdbx_description
1 polymer ?
#
loop_
_entity_poly.entity_id
_entity_poly.type
_entity_poly.pdbx_seq_one_letter_code
_entity_poly.pdbx_strand_id
1 'polypeptide(L)' 'MQEFLDFVVKGLVEHPEEVAITPVERNGMTIYELRVNSADMGRIIGKQGVT' A
#
# COMPACT_ATOMS: atom_id res chain seq x y z
N MET A 1 -1.24 2.59 -12.85
CA MET A 1 -1.91 2.39 -11.54
C MET A 1 -0.92 2.00 -10.46
N GLN A 2 -0.10 0.97 -10.67
CA GLN A 2 0.93 0.56 -9.71
C GLN A 2 1.91 1.68 -9.32
N GLU A 3 2.44 2.43 -10.29
CA GLU A 3 3.36 3.56 -10.03
C GLU A 3 2.72 4.68 -9.19
N PHE A 4 1.41 4.90 -9.37
CA PHE A 4 0.68 5.88 -8.58
C PHE A 4 0.54 5.44 -7.12
N LEU A 5 0.18 4.16 -6.90
CA LEU A 5 0.13 3.59 -5.56
C LEU A 5 1.52 3.62 -4.89
N ASP A 6 2.58 3.30 -5.64
CA ASP A 6 3.95 3.36 -5.13
C ASP A 6 4.33 4.78 -4.68
N PHE A 7 4.03 5.77 -5.51
CA PHE A 7 4.28 7.18 -5.20
C PHE A 7 3.51 7.64 -3.96
N VAL A 8 2.21 7.33 -3.87
CA VAL A 8 1.37 7.74 -2.73
C VAL A 8 1.80 7.04 -1.44
N VAL A 9 1.98 5.72 -1.47
CA VAL A 9 2.33 4.96 -0.27
C VAL A 9 3.70 5.35 0.24
N LYS A 10 4.72 5.48 -0.63
CA LYS A 10 6.05 5.92 -0.21
C LYS A 10 6.07 7.31 0.40
N GLY A 11 5.16 8.20 0.02
CA GLY A 11 5.02 9.51 0.65
C GLY A 11 4.32 9.50 2.02
N LEU A 12 3.59 8.41 2.34
CA LEU A 12 2.79 8.29 3.55
C LEU A 12 3.45 7.50 4.68
N VAL A 13 4.54 6.77 4.40
CA VAL A 13 5.22 5.87 5.35
C VAL A 13 6.56 6.43 5.80
N GLU A 14 7.11 5.92 6.90
CA GLU A 14 8.48 6.26 7.34
C GLU A 14 9.54 5.35 6.70
N HIS A 15 9.16 4.13 6.30
CA HIS A 15 10.04 3.13 5.68
C HIS A 15 9.63 2.87 4.21
N PRO A 16 9.87 3.82 3.28
CA PRO A 16 9.47 3.68 1.87
C PRO A 16 10.19 2.52 1.14
N GLU A 17 11.34 2.09 1.64
CA GLU A 17 12.11 0.95 1.13
C GLU A 17 11.47 -0.41 1.43
N GLU A 18 10.61 -0.48 2.45
CA GLU A 18 9.89 -1.70 2.84
C GLU A 18 8.50 -1.79 2.18
N VAL A 19 8.20 -0.89 1.24
CA VAL A 19 6.96 -0.89 0.47
C VAL A 19 7.10 -1.79 -0.75
N ALA A 20 6.26 -2.83 -0.85
CA ALA A 20 6.18 -3.69 -2.02
C ALA A 20 4.72 -3.82 -2.48
N ILE A 21 4.49 -3.61 -3.79
CA ILE A 21 3.17 -3.68 -4.42
C ILE A 21 3.16 -4.79 -5.45
N THR A 22 2.26 -5.77 -5.28
CA THR A 22 2.10 -6.88 -6.21
C THR A 22 0.70 -6.87 -6.84
N PRO A 23 0.57 -6.65 -8.16
CA PRO A 23 -0.71 -6.81 -8.84
C PRO A 23 -1.02 -8.30 -9.04
N VAL A 24 -2.23 -8.70 -8.68
CA VAL A 24 -2.76 -10.06 -8.85
C VAL A 24 -4.08 -9.97 -9.59
N GLU A 25 -4.17 -10.62 -10.76
CA GLU A 25 -5.44 -10.75 -11.47
C GLU A 25 -6.25 -11.92 -10.91
N ARG A 26 -7.49 -11.65 -10.50
CA ARG A 26 -8.46 -12.67 -10.10
C ARG A 26 -9.85 -12.34 -10.64
N ASN A 27 -10.45 -13.28 -11.37
CA ASN A 27 -11.84 -13.19 -11.84
C ASN A 27 -12.16 -11.88 -12.59
N GLY A 28 -11.22 -11.36 -13.38
CA GLY A 28 -11.38 -10.07 -14.09
C GLY A 28 -11.21 -8.82 -13.21
N MET A 29 -10.81 -8.99 -11.95
CA MET A 29 -10.45 -7.91 -11.02
C MET A 29 -8.93 -7.90 -10.81
N THR A 30 -8.34 -6.70 -10.76
CA THR A 30 -6.94 -6.52 -10.38
C THR A 30 -6.86 -6.17 -8.89
N ILE A 31 -6.32 -7.09 -8.10
CA ILE A 31 -6.05 -6.90 -6.67
C ILE A 31 -4.62 -6.41 -6.52
N TYR A 32 -4.40 -5.33 -5.77
CA TYR A 32 -3.05 -4.85 -5.46
C TYR A 32 -2.71 -5.24 -4.03
N GLU A 33 -1.84 -6.23 -3.86
CA GLU A 33 -1.33 -6.62 -2.56
C GLU A 33 -0.21 -5.66 -2.14
N LEU A 34 -0.47 -4.91 -1.07
CA LEU A 34 0.48 -3.98 -0.48
C LEU A 34 1.14 -4.62 0.75
N ARG A 35 2.46 -4.73 0.73
CA ARG A 35 3.28 -5.10 1.89
C ARG A 35 4.06 -3.87 2.33
N VAL A 36 4.00 -3.60 3.63
CA VAL A 36 4.66 -2.45 4.28
C VAL A 36 5.16 -2.87 5.64
N ASN A 37 6.04 -2.04 6.22
CA ASN A 37 6.47 -2.21 7.59
C ASN A 37 5.26 -2.12 8.55
N SER A 38 5.25 -2.97 9.58
CA SER A 38 4.18 -3.01 10.58
C SER A 38 3.94 -1.68 11.30
N ALA A 39 4.98 -0.85 11.48
CA ALA A 39 4.87 0.47 12.09
C ALA A 39 4.08 1.46 11.20
N ASP A 40 4.14 1.27 9.88
CA ASP A 40 3.51 2.14 8.90
C ASP A 40 2.04 1.76 8.60
N MET A 41 1.62 0.56 8.99
CA MET A 41 0.24 0.10 8.86
C MET A 41 -0.77 1.07 9.49
N GLY A 42 -0.46 1.62 10.67
CA GLY A 42 -1.33 2.58 11.35
C GLY A 42 -1.47 3.92 10.63
N ARG A 43 -0.46 4.31 9.84
CA ARG A 43 -0.49 5.53 9.02
C ARG A 43 -1.31 5.33 7.75
N ILE A 44 -1.27 4.13 7.17
CA ILE A 44 -2.00 3.79 5.94
C ILE A 44 -3.48 3.55 6.19
N ILE A 45 -3.84 2.81 7.25
CA ILE A 45 -5.25 2.48 7.56
C ILE A 45 -5.96 3.66 8.26
N GLY A 46 -5.19 4.55 8.91
CA GLY A 46 -5.72 5.63 9.73
C GLY A 46 -6.37 5.12 11.04
N LYS A 47 -6.50 6.01 12.03
CA LYS A 47 -6.96 5.66 13.40
C LYS A 47 -8.39 5.10 13.51
N GLN A 48 -9.17 5.08 12.43
CA GLN A 48 -10.54 4.51 12.40
C GLN A 48 -10.80 3.63 11.18
N GLY A 49 -9.78 3.22 10.42
CA GLY A 49 -9.99 2.48 9.18
C GLY A 49 -10.66 3.31 8.08
N VAL A 50 -10.57 4.64 8.16
CA VAL A 50 -11.13 5.57 7.18
C VAL A 50 -9.96 6.29 6.50
N THR A 51 -9.29 5.58 5.61
CA THR A 51 -8.48 6.17 4.53
C THR A 51 -8.64 5.28 3.31
#